data_AF-A0A180G0T7-F1
#
_entry.id   AF-A0A180G0T7-F1
#
_cell.length_a   1.000
_cell.length_b   1.000
_cell.length_c   1.000
_cell.angle_alpha   90.00
_cell.angle_beta   90.00
_cell.angle_gamma   90.00
#
_symmetry.space_group_name_H-M   'P 1'
#
loop_
_entity.id
_entity.type
_entity.pdbx_description
1 polymer ?
#
loop_
_entity_poly.entity_id
_entity_poly.type
_entity_poly.pdbx_seq_one_letter_code
_entity_poly.pdbx_strand_id
1 'polypeptide(L)'
;MERLVNLEQFHVLVNYCMGDLYDSLCEELLGSPIKHIVLGADEGISRSHVQASMRFERLEYLELLRLGDLGDLKSLELEWVFSESLAELVLIQPDVPGDALRFLLSHVKGTLKRLRIHFGHLLADNGEDGSTTRITEEDLETALIESGTDLRHLELSWPYSTRPFLNEAVKGLFSLEDMYISGGICDPGLIDLNCQSKLERISFDLRPGTEPPKSLLRLVEPSARRSNLTKYHARTFFDDPSWEQSVLKMVEMRDQDQEIPIKDWSKECIEKWQDLSKKLEASGIKLTGDFF
;
A
#
# COMPACT_ATOMS: atom_id res chain seq x y z
N MET A 1 7.07 38.93 -4.47
CA MET A 1 6.53 37.57 -4.24
C MET A 1 6.12 37.49 -2.79
N GLU A 2 4.82 37.29 -2.52
CA GLU A 2 4.36 36.94 -1.18
C GLU A 2 4.92 35.54 -0.86
N ARG A 3 5.70 35.42 0.22
CA ARG A 3 6.22 34.12 0.66
C ARG A 3 5.01 33.25 1.06
N LEU A 4 5.02 31.97 0.68
CA LEU A 4 3.98 30.99 0.99
C LEU A 4 4.04 30.54 2.47
N VAL A 5 4.01 31.48 3.43
CA VAL A 5 4.45 31.25 4.84
C VAL A 5 3.51 30.37 5.68
N ASN A 6 2.39 29.90 5.15
CA ASN A 6 1.39 29.11 5.89
C ASN A 6 0.90 27.89 5.11
N LEU A 7 1.65 27.46 4.09
CA LEU A 7 1.31 26.26 3.36
C LEU A 7 1.46 25.04 4.30
N GLU A 8 0.46 24.16 4.33
CA GLU A 8 0.51 22.91 5.10
C GLU A 8 0.58 21.67 4.19
N GLN A 9 0.26 21.82 2.91
CA GLN A 9 0.28 20.73 1.94
C GLN A 9 0.59 21.24 0.55
N PHE A 10 1.26 20.42 -0.26
CA PHE A 10 1.38 20.65 -1.69
C PHE A 10 1.55 19.34 -2.46
N HIS A 11 1.05 19.35 -3.69
CA HIS A 11 1.08 18.19 -4.58
C HIS A 11 1.84 18.59 -5.85
N VAL A 12 2.83 17.78 -6.25
CA VAL A 12 3.59 17.98 -7.47
C VAL A 12 3.48 16.71 -8.32
N LEU A 13 2.78 16.83 -9.44
CA LEU A 13 2.66 15.79 -10.46
C LEU A 13 3.13 16.41 -11.78
N VAL A 14 4.25 15.91 -12.30
CA VAL A 14 4.92 16.50 -13.47
C VAL A 14 5.33 15.43 -14.49
N ASN A 15 5.28 15.77 -15.77
CA ASN A 15 5.64 14.81 -16.83
C ASN A 15 7.15 14.51 -16.85
N TYR A 16 7.99 15.42 -16.34
CA TYR A 16 9.45 15.28 -16.36
C TYR A 16 10.02 15.60 -14.99
N CYS A 17 10.99 14.80 -14.58
CA CYS A 17 11.67 14.95 -13.31
C CYS A 17 12.72 16.07 -13.39
N MET A 18 12.28 17.33 -13.43
CA MET A 18 13.17 18.49 -13.30
C MET A 18 13.61 18.61 -11.83
N GLY A 19 14.53 17.75 -11.39
CA GLY A 19 14.92 17.61 -9.98
C GLY A 19 15.30 18.92 -9.31
N ASP A 20 15.99 19.80 -10.03
CA ASP A 20 16.37 21.13 -9.54
C ASP A 20 15.16 22.00 -9.15
N LEU A 21 14.03 21.85 -9.84
CA LEU A 21 12.83 22.66 -9.60
C LEU A 21 12.11 22.24 -8.32
N TYR A 22 11.99 20.92 -8.09
CA TYR A 22 11.38 20.40 -6.87
C TYR A 22 12.24 20.68 -5.64
N ASP A 23 13.54 20.46 -5.76
CA ASP A 23 14.48 20.71 -4.68
C ASP A 23 14.47 22.21 -4.33
N SER A 24 14.46 23.09 -5.33
CA SER A 24 14.32 24.55 -5.13
C SER A 24 13.00 24.93 -4.47
N LEU A 25 11.88 24.31 -4.87
CA LEU A 25 10.57 24.54 -4.24
C LEU A 25 10.60 24.16 -2.76
N CYS A 26 11.20 23.01 -2.43
CA CYS A 26 11.31 22.57 -1.04
C CYS A 26 12.14 23.56 -0.21
N GLU A 27 13.27 24.04 -0.75
CA GLU A 27 14.12 25.06 -0.10
C GLU A 27 13.36 26.37 0.15
N GLU A 28 12.58 26.85 -0.82
CA GLU A 28 11.74 28.04 -0.65
C GLU A 28 10.65 27.86 0.41
N LEU A 29 10.16 26.62 0.56
CA LEU A 29 9.08 26.27 1.47
C LEU A 29 9.55 25.84 2.86
N LEU A 30 10.85 25.67 3.14
CA LEU A 30 11.36 25.18 4.44
C LEU A 30 10.85 25.95 5.67
N GLY A 31 10.50 27.24 5.50
CA GLY A 31 9.90 28.05 6.57
C GLY A 31 8.40 27.82 6.80
N SER A 32 7.76 26.96 6.01
CA SER A 32 6.32 26.68 6.03
C SER A 32 6.02 25.41 6.83
N PRO A 33 4.87 25.34 7.52
CA PRO A 33 4.50 24.18 8.33
C PRO A 33 3.94 23.03 7.48
N ILE A 34 4.71 22.57 6.48
CA ILE A 34 4.30 21.47 5.58
C ILE A 34 4.12 20.19 6.38
N LYS A 35 2.95 19.58 6.22
CA LYS A 35 2.56 18.30 6.81
C LYS A 35 2.35 17.22 5.75
N HIS A 36 1.82 17.57 4.59
CA HIS A 36 1.41 16.58 3.58
C HIS A 36 2.07 16.87 2.23
N ILE A 37 2.74 15.86 1.68
CA ILE A 37 3.37 15.95 0.36
C ILE A 37 2.90 14.78 -0.50
N VAL A 38 2.48 15.10 -1.72
CA VAL A 38 2.26 14.13 -2.80
C VAL A 38 3.20 14.47 -3.93
N LEU A 39 4.01 13.50 -4.33
CA LEU A 39 5.02 13.70 -5.36
C LEU A 39 4.99 12.55 -6.37
N GLY A 40 4.92 12.91 -7.65
CA GLY A 40 5.00 11.96 -8.76
C GLY A 40 5.59 12.57 -10.02
N ALA A 41 6.28 11.74 -10.80
CA ALA A 41 6.75 12.10 -12.12
C ALA A 41 6.66 10.92 -13.10
N ASP A 42 6.36 11.20 -14.38
CA ASP A 42 6.25 10.15 -15.42
C ASP A 42 7.60 9.49 -15.77
N GLU A 43 8.72 10.15 -15.47
CA GLU A 43 10.05 9.54 -15.59
C GLU A 43 10.50 8.85 -14.29
N GLY A 44 9.66 8.89 -13.26
CA GLY A 44 9.99 8.47 -11.91
C GLY A 44 10.65 9.58 -11.11
N ILE A 45 10.60 9.43 -9.78
CA ILE A 45 11.17 10.38 -8.83
C ILE A 45 12.45 9.80 -8.24
N SER A 46 13.42 10.67 -7.99
CA SER A 46 14.74 10.27 -7.51
C SER A 46 14.92 10.49 -6.01
N ARG A 47 16.02 9.94 -5.50
CA ARG A 47 16.55 10.20 -4.16
C ARG A 47 16.48 11.64 -3.68
N SER A 48 16.89 12.63 -4.50
CA SER A 48 17.00 14.02 -4.05
C SER A 48 15.64 14.56 -3.63
N HIS A 49 14.58 14.20 -4.36
CA HIS A 49 13.21 14.57 -4.04
C HIS A 49 12.74 13.99 -2.71
N VAL A 50 13.08 12.74 -2.42
CA VAL A 50 12.76 12.11 -1.13
C VAL A 50 13.48 12.86 -0.01
N GLN A 51 14.78 13.13 -0.17
CA GLN A 51 15.57 13.86 0.82
C GLN A 51 15.04 15.28 1.04
N ALA A 52 14.68 16.01 -0.02
CA ALA A 52 14.12 17.34 0.05
C ALA A 52 12.77 17.35 0.80
N SER A 53 11.93 16.34 0.56
CA SER A 53 10.65 16.17 1.25
C SER A 53 10.84 15.86 2.73
N MET A 54 11.79 15.00 3.08
CA MET A 54 12.03 14.60 4.48
C MET A 54 12.63 15.71 5.36
N ARG A 55 13.05 16.86 4.79
CA ARG A 55 13.54 18.03 5.55
C ARG A 55 12.45 18.77 6.31
N PHE A 56 11.18 18.58 5.96
CA PHE A 56 10.07 19.25 6.65
C PHE A 56 9.83 18.62 8.03
N GLU A 57 10.08 19.39 9.09
CA GLU A 57 9.98 18.93 10.49
C GLU A 57 8.59 18.40 10.88
N ARG A 58 7.54 18.91 10.25
CA ARG A 58 6.13 18.57 10.53
C ARG A 58 5.50 17.63 9.51
N LEU A 59 6.30 17.02 8.64
CA LEU A 59 5.79 16.10 7.63
C LEU A 59 5.13 14.88 8.31
N GLU A 60 3.82 14.73 8.15
CA GLU A 60 3.02 13.65 8.70
C GLU A 60 2.67 12.61 7.62
N TYR A 61 2.53 13.05 6.36
CA TYR A 61 2.12 12.23 5.22
C TYR A 61 3.04 12.45 4.02
N LEU A 62 3.56 11.36 3.45
CA LEU A 62 4.34 11.38 2.23
C LEU A 62 3.85 10.32 1.24
N GLU A 63 3.48 10.75 0.04
CA GLU A 63 3.11 9.88 -1.06
C GLU A 63 4.08 10.05 -2.24
N LEU A 64 4.62 8.92 -2.67
CA LEU A 64 5.69 8.81 -3.66
C LEU A 64 5.21 7.94 -4.83
N LEU A 65 5.00 8.55 -5.98
CA LEU A 65 4.61 7.87 -7.21
C LEU A 65 5.85 7.63 -8.08
N ARG A 66 6.05 6.35 -8.44
CA ARG A 66 7.15 5.86 -9.28
C ARG A 66 8.52 6.21 -8.73
N LEU A 67 8.72 5.93 -7.44
CA LEU A 67 10.02 6.05 -6.81
C LEU A 67 11.04 5.12 -7.50
N GLY A 68 12.08 5.70 -8.07
CA GLY A 68 13.19 4.99 -8.68
C GLY A 68 14.36 4.81 -7.71
N ASP A 69 15.46 4.27 -8.23
CA ASP A 69 16.66 3.93 -7.47
C ASP A 69 17.18 5.10 -6.59
N LEU A 70 17.57 4.77 -5.37
CA LEU A 70 18.17 5.70 -4.42
C LEU A 70 19.69 5.81 -4.60
N GLY A 71 20.32 4.93 -5.37
CA GLY A 71 21.78 4.92 -5.58
C GLY A 71 22.52 4.32 -4.38
N ASP A 72 23.74 4.81 -4.10
CA ASP A 72 24.61 4.22 -3.07
C ASP A 72 24.11 4.46 -1.63
N LEU A 73 23.45 3.44 -1.07
CA LEU A 73 22.87 3.44 0.27
C LEU A 73 23.90 3.66 1.39
N LYS A 74 25.16 3.22 1.22
CA LYS A 74 26.21 3.38 2.25
C LYS A 74 26.61 4.84 2.44
N SER A 75 26.74 5.56 1.34
CA SER A 75 27.01 7.00 1.38
C SER A 75 25.81 7.75 1.93
N LEU A 76 24.59 7.28 1.66
CA LEU A 76 23.37 7.93 2.11
C LEU A 76 23.15 7.86 3.61
N GLU A 77 23.53 6.76 4.26
CA GLU A 77 23.34 6.58 5.70
C GLU A 77 23.97 7.72 6.55
N LEU A 78 25.01 8.38 6.03
CA LEU A 78 25.68 9.51 6.68
C LEU A 78 24.97 10.85 6.51
N GLU A 79 24.15 11.00 5.46
CA GLU A 79 23.56 12.27 5.03
C GLU A 79 22.03 12.24 4.99
N TRP A 80 21.42 11.10 5.33
CA TRP A 80 19.99 10.92 5.24
C TRP A 80 19.26 11.77 6.28
N VAL A 81 18.52 12.76 5.81
CA VAL A 81 17.62 13.56 6.65
C VAL A 81 16.28 12.86 6.71
N PHE A 82 15.76 12.67 7.91
CA PHE A 82 14.46 12.06 8.14
C PHE A 82 13.55 12.99 8.95
N SER A 83 12.26 13.00 8.61
CA SER A 83 11.25 13.73 9.36
C SER A 83 10.70 12.86 10.50
N GLU A 84 11.07 13.20 11.74
CA GLU A 84 10.60 12.49 12.95
C GLU A 84 9.08 12.50 13.15
N SER A 85 8.35 13.30 12.36
CA SER A 85 6.89 13.41 12.39
C SER A 85 6.18 12.44 11.42
N LEU A 86 6.90 11.77 10.52
CA LEU A 86 6.26 11.01 9.44
C LEU A 86 5.50 9.81 10.01
N ALA A 87 4.18 9.86 9.86
CA ALA A 87 3.25 8.86 10.38
C ALA A 87 2.67 7.96 9.27
N GLU A 88 2.61 8.45 8.04
CA GLU A 88 2.08 7.73 6.88
C GLU A 88 2.98 7.86 5.64
N LEU A 89 3.33 6.71 5.07
CA LEU A 89 4.10 6.60 3.82
C LEU A 89 3.29 5.81 2.81
N VAL A 90 3.14 6.37 1.62
CA VAL A 90 2.44 5.75 0.49
C VAL A 90 3.41 5.63 -0.68
N LEU A 91 3.63 4.40 -1.16
CA LEU A 91 4.47 4.09 -2.30
C LEU A 91 3.58 3.57 -3.43
N ILE A 92 3.54 4.30 -4.54
CA ILE A 92 2.77 3.95 -5.73
C ILE A 92 3.74 3.57 -6.84
N GLN A 93 3.59 2.37 -7.39
CA GLN A 93 4.45 1.75 -8.41
C GLN A 93 5.95 1.94 -8.13
N PRO A 94 6.44 1.59 -6.93
CA PRO A 94 7.86 1.74 -6.63
C PRO A 94 8.69 0.83 -7.56
N ASP A 95 9.69 1.41 -8.23
CA ASP A 95 10.71 0.71 -9.03
C ASP A 95 12.07 0.79 -8.32
N VAL A 96 12.05 0.57 -7.00
CA VAL A 96 13.26 0.52 -6.17
C VAL A 96 13.72 -0.92 -5.96
N PRO A 97 15.03 -1.17 -5.85
CA PRO A 97 15.54 -2.42 -5.31
C PRO A 97 15.06 -2.70 -3.86
N GLY A 98 15.04 -3.97 -3.45
CA GLY A 98 14.60 -4.39 -2.12
C GLY A 98 15.41 -3.79 -0.96
N ASP A 99 16.73 -3.65 -1.13
CA ASP A 99 17.61 -3.01 -0.15
C ASP A 99 17.34 -1.50 0.00
N ALA A 100 16.97 -0.81 -1.09
CA ALA A 100 16.54 0.58 -1.06
C ALA A 100 15.19 0.74 -0.32
N LEU A 101 14.24 -0.18 -0.53
CA LEU A 101 12.99 -0.19 0.26
C LEU A 101 13.27 -0.39 1.74
N ARG A 102 14.11 -1.38 2.08
CA ARG A 102 14.53 -1.66 3.45
C ARG A 102 15.21 -0.46 4.09
N PHE A 103 16.08 0.23 3.34
CA PHE A 103 16.75 1.45 3.78
C PHE A 103 15.74 2.58 4.06
N LEU A 104 14.75 2.80 3.18
CA LEU A 104 13.71 3.81 3.44
C LEU A 104 12.94 3.49 4.73
N LEU A 105 12.48 2.24 4.86
CA LEU A 105 11.68 1.84 6.00
C LEU A 105 12.48 1.88 7.32
N SER A 106 13.78 1.59 7.30
CA SER A 106 14.61 1.62 8.51
C SER A 106 14.76 3.03 9.09
N HIS A 107 14.74 4.06 8.25
CA HIS A 107 14.86 5.46 8.67
C HIS A 107 13.55 6.04 9.20
N VAL A 108 12.41 5.44 8.84
CA VAL A 108 11.08 5.84 9.34
C VAL A 108 10.60 4.94 10.49
N LYS A 109 11.48 4.07 10.98
CA LYS A 109 11.22 3.16 12.09
C LYS A 109 10.91 3.94 13.37
N GLY A 110 9.86 3.53 14.08
CA GLY A 110 9.41 4.15 15.33
C GLY A 110 8.33 5.22 15.13
N THR A 111 8.37 5.96 14.02
CA THR A 111 7.40 7.03 13.73
C THR A 111 6.27 6.54 12.84
N LEU A 112 6.59 5.72 11.82
CA LEU A 112 5.63 5.26 10.82
C LEU A 112 4.55 4.37 11.45
N LYS A 113 3.29 4.79 11.31
CA LYS A 113 2.11 4.05 11.79
C LYS A 113 1.28 3.45 10.66
N ARG A 114 1.37 4.01 9.46
CA ARG A 114 0.63 3.58 8.27
C ARG A 114 1.57 3.44 7.08
N LEU A 115 1.49 2.32 6.38
CA LEU A 115 2.27 2.05 5.17
C LEU A 115 1.32 1.54 4.11
N ARG A 116 1.36 2.17 2.93
CA ARG A 116 0.62 1.69 1.76
C ARG A 116 1.59 1.48 0.61
N ILE A 117 1.55 0.32 -0.01
CA ILE A 117 2.36 0.01 -1.18
C ILE A 117 1.46 -0.55 -2.26
N HIS A 118 1.40 0.16 -3.38
CA HIS A 118 0.62 -0.23 -4.55
C HIS A 118 1.57 -0.51 -5.70
N PHE A 119 1.82 -1.77 -6.01
CA PHE A 119 2.75 -2.16 -7.07
C PHE A 119 2.16 -1.96 -8.48
N GLY A 120 0.87 -1.64 -8.59
CA GLY A 120 0.15 -1.49 -9.87
C GLY A 120 0.00 -2.81 -10.64
N HIS A 121 -0.55 -2.71 -11.86
CA HIS A 121 -0.67 -3.84 -12.79
C HIS A 121 0.67 -4.06 -13.50
N LEU A 122 1.70 -4.49 -12.78
CA LEU A 122 2.87 -5.04 -13.46
C LEU A 122 2.46 -6.37 -14.09
N LEU A 123 2.06 -6.24 -15.36
CA LEU A 123 1.69 -7.28 -16.29
C LEU A 123 2.58 -8.50 -16.04
N ALA A 124 1.95 -9.63 -15.76
CA ALA A 124 2.61 -10.93 -15.85
C ALA A 124 3.05 -11.10 -17.30
N ASP A 125 4.29 -10.70 -17.59
CA ASP A 125 4.90 -10.88 -18.89
C ASP A 125 5.23 -12.36 -19.05
N ASN A 126 4.30 -13.09 -19.67
CA ASN A 126 4.60 -14.36 -20.27
C ASN A 126 5.39 -14.11 -21.56
N GLY A 127 6.64 -13.67 -21.45
CA GLY A 127 7.58 -13.68 -22.57
C GLY A 127 8.32 -12.36 -22.83
N GLU A 128 9.60 -12.38 -22.43
CA GLU A 128 10.68 -11.69 -23.14
C GLU A 128 10.58 -10.16 -23.26
N ASP A 129 10.37 -9.40 -22.17
CA ASP A 129 11.22 -8.24 -21.80
C ASP A 129 10.78 -7.54 -20.48
N GLY A 130 11.28 -8.05 -19.35
CA GLY A 130 12.03 -7.22 -18.39
C GLY A 130 11.35 -6.13 -17.56
N SER A 131 10.09 -6.26 -17.11
CA SER A 131 9.58 -5.41 -16.00
C SER A 131 8.89 -6.19 -14.88
N THR A 132 9.62 -7.10 -14.26
CA THR A 132 9.28 -7.54 -12.90
C THR A 132 9.54 -6.40 -11.93
N THR A 133 8.65 -6.17 -10.95
CA THR A 133 9.00 -5.38 -9.75
C THR A 133 10.38 -5.82 -9.27
N ARG A 134 11.32 -4.88 -9.07
CA ARG A 134 12.65 -5.22 -8.51
C ARG A 134 12.58 -5.71 -7.06
N ILE A 135 11.43 -5.54 -6.41
CA ILE A 135 11.13 -5.99 -5.05
C ILE A 135 10.56 -7.40 -5.10
N THR A 136 11.18 -8.32 -4.35
CA THR A 136 10.68 -9.67 -4.12
C THR A 136 9.90 -9.77 -2.80
N GLU A 137 9.17 -10.87 -2.59
CA GLU A 137 8.46 -11.11 -1.33
C GLU A 137 9.40 -11.13 -0.13
N GLU A 138 10.57 -11.75 -0.28
CA GLU A 138 11.60 -11.82 0.76
C GLU A 138 12.14 -10.44 1.12
N ASP A 139 12.32 -9.56 0.13
CA ASP A 139 12.75 -8.19 0.35
C ASP A 139 11.72 -7.41 1.17
N LEU A 140 10.44 -7.47 0.77
CA LEU A 140 9.36 -6.79 1.47
C LEU A 140 9.16 -7.36 2.89
N GLU A 141 9.22 -8.69 3.03
CA GLU A 141 9.12 -9.37 4.32
C GLU A 141 10.22 -8.87 5.27
N THR A 142 11.48 -8.92 4.81
CA THR A 142 12.63 -8.46 5.58
C THR A 142 12.49 -7.00 5.97
N ALA A 143 12.11 -6.14 5.02
CA ALA A 143 11.94 -4.71 5.27
C ALA A 143 10.85 -4.42 6.32
N LEU A 144 9.70 -5.11 6.22
CA LEU A 144 8.59 -5.00 7.17
C LEU A 144 8.96 -5.52 8.56
N ILE A 145 9.57 -6.70 8.66
CA ILE A 145 9.94 -7.30 9.95
C ILE A 145 10.95 -6.43 10.69
N GLU A 146 11.95 -5.89 10.00
CA GLU A 146 13.01 -5.13 10.64
C GLU A 146 12.59 -3.72 11.05
N SER A 147 11.66 -3.12 10.30
CA SER A 147 11.37 -1.67 10.40
C SER A 147 9.93 -1.35 10.80
N GLY A 148 9.01 -2.29 10.62
CA GLY A 148 7.56 -2.10 10.83
C GLY A 148 7.07 -2.41 12.24
N THR A 149 7.94 -2.48 13.25
CA THR A 149 7.55 -2.88 14.63
C THR A 149 6.41 -2.05 15.22
N ASP A 150 6.33 -0.77 14.83
CA ASP A 150 5.34 0.20 15.28
C ASP A 150 4.17 0.41 14.31
N LEU A 151 4.21 -0.29 13.17
CA LEU A 151 3.22 -0.18 12.12
C LEU A 151 1.86 -0.71 12.62
N ARG A 152 0.82 0.08 12.45
CA ARG A 152 -0.56 -0.26 12.85
C ARG A 152 -1.45 -0.57 11.66
N HIS A 153 -1.16 0.03 10.51
CA HIS A 153 -1.93 -0.15 9.28
C HIS A 153 -0.99 -0.49 8.13
N LEU A 154 -1.28 -1.60 7.44
CA LEU A 154 -0.54 -2.05 6.27
C LEU A 154 -1.50 -2.26 5.11
N GLU A 155 -1.28 -1.56 4.01
CA GLU A 155 -2.01 -1.72 2.75
C GLU A 155 -1.05 -2.23 1.67
N LEU A 156 -1.28 -3.44 1.16
CA LEU A 156 -0.47 -4.04 0.10
C LEU A 156 -1.36 -4.34 -1.10
N SER A 157 -1.19 -3.60 -2.19
CA SER A 157 -1.80 -3.90 -3.48
C SER A 157 -0.73 -4.51 -4.39
N TRP A 158 -0.59 -5.83 -4.35
CA TRP A 158 0.45 -6.58 -5.04
C TRP A 158 -0.09 -7.83 -5.75
N PRO A 159 -0.02 -7.91 -7.09
CA PRO A 159 -0.55 -9.05 -7.87
C PRO A 159 -0.03 -10.44 -7.49
N TYR A 160 1.12 -10.56 -6.81
CA TYR A 160 1.82 -11.82 -6.56
C TYR A 160 1.90 -12.24 -5.10
N SER A 161 1.16 -11.61 -4.19
CA SER A 161 1.24 -11.90 -2.74
C SER A 161 0.90 -13.37 -2.44
N THR A 162 1.88 -14.11 -1.94
CA THR A 162 1.75 -15.49 -1.51
C THR A 162 1.40 -15.58 -0.03
N ARG A 163 0.78 -16.71 0.33
CA ARG A 163 0.40 -17.01 1.72
C ARG A 163 1.60 -17.05 2.69
N PRO A 164 2.73 -17.74 2.40
CA PRO A 164 3.87 -17.79 3.31
C PRO A 164 4.38 -16.40 3.67
N PHE A 165 4.57 -15.54 2.67
CA PHE A 165 4.98 -14.15 2.83
C PHE A 165 4.08 -13.38 3.79
N LEU A 166 2.76 -13.40 3.55
CA LEU A 166 1.80 -12.66 4.39
C LEU A 166 1.82 -13.14 5.85
N ASN A 167 2.03 -14.44 6.08
CA ASN A 167 2.10 -14.97 7.44
C ASN A 167 3.35 -14.52 8.19
N GLU A 168 4.51 -14.55 7.55
CA GLU A 168 5.76 -14.12 8.20
C GLU A 168 5.77 -12.60 8.40
N ALA A 169 5.31 -11.82 7.43
CA ALA A 169 5.13 -10.37 7.58
C ALA A 169 4.20 -10.04 8.77
N VAL A 170 3.03 -10.68 8.85
CA VAL A 170 2.09 -10.45 9.96
C VAL A 170 2.66 -10.89 11.31
N LYS A 171 3.50 -11.93 11.37
CA LYS A 171 4.20 -12.37 12.59
C LYS A 171 5.21 -11.37 13.12
N GLY A 172 5.95 -10.69 12.24
CA GLY A 172 6.92 -9.68 12.65
C GLY A 172 6.29 -8.36 13.09
N LEU A 173 5.06 -8.07 12.63
CA LEU A 173 4.37 -6.79 12.87
C LEU A 173 3.45 -6.87 14.10
N PHE A 174 4.04 -6.92 15.29
CA PHE A 174 3.29 -7.09 16.55
C PHE A 174 2.25 -6.00 16.83
N SER A 175 2.50 -4.77 16.36
CA SER A 175 1.60 -3.62 16.54
C SER A 175 0.51 -3.49 15.48
N LEU A 176 0.49 -4.39 14.47
CA LEU A 176 -0.43 -4.31 13.35
C LEU A 176 -1.87 -4.50 13.83
N GLU A 177 -2.75 -3.55 13.52
CA GLU A 177 -4.17 -3.54 13.90
C GLU A 177 -5.08 -3.76 12.68
N ASP A 178 -4.69 -3.22 11.53
CA ASP A 178 -5.44 -3.30 10.26
C ASP A 178 -4.51 -3.69 9.11
N MET A 179 -4.97 -4.64 8.29
CA MET A 179 -4.27 -5.07 7.08
C MET A 179 -5.23 -5.08 5.90
N TYR A 180 -4.83 -4.48 4.80
CA TYR A 180 -5.51 -4.60 3.52
C TYR A 180 -4.59 -5.26 2.50
N ILE A 181 -5.15 -6.22 1.76
CA ILE A 181 -4.44 -6.94 0.71
C ILE A 181 -5.28 -6.89 -0.57
N SER A 182 -4.69 -6.39 -1.64
CA SER A 182 -5.24 -6.42 -2.99
C SER A 182 -4.22 -7.06 -3.93
N GLY A 183 -4.68 -7.78 -4.96
CA GLY A 183 -3.81 -8.58 -5.84
C GLY A 183 -3.94 -10.09 -5.64
N GLY A 184 -3.43 -10.86 -6.60
CA GLY A 184 -3.84 -12.23 -6.93
C GLY A 184 -3.93 -13.24 -5.77
N ILE A 185 -5.02 -14.02 -5.79
CA ILE A 185 -5.30 -15.24 -4.98
C ILE A 185 -4.93 -15.12 -3.49
N CYS A 186 -5.30 -14.02 -2.84
CA CYS A 186 -5.31 -14.00 -1.37
C CYS A 186 -6.53 -14.77 -0.87
N ASP A 187 -6.35 -16.01 -0.41
CA ASP A 187 -7.39 -16.73 0.34
C ASP A 187 -7.40 -16.19 1.79
N PRO A 188 -8.40 -15.37 2.18
CA PRO A 188 -8.44 -14.68 3.47
C PRO A 188 -8.53 -15.63 4.68
N GLY A 189 -8.96 -16.88 4.49
CA GLY A 189 -9.00 -17.86 5.59
C GLY A 189 -7.67 -18.58 5.82
N LEU A 190 -6.59 -18.19 5.13
CA LEU A 190 -5.28 -18.84 5.20
C LEU A 190 -4.21 -18.03 5.96
N ILE A 191 -4.52 -16.80 6.37
CA ILE A 191 -3.67 -16.01 7.27
C ILE A 191 -3.70 -16.68 8.65
N ASP A 192 -2.52 -17.03 9.16
CA ASP A 192 -2.34 -17.81 10.37
C ASP A 192 -2.83 -17.03 11.59
N LEU A 193 -3.96 -17.49 12.14
CA LEU A 193 -4.62 -16.95 13.32
C LEU A 193 -3.84 -17.23 14.61
N ASN A 194 -2.67 -17.87 14.56
CA ASN A 194 -1.76 -18.00 15.70
C ASN A 194 -0.82 -16.80 15.87
N CYS A 195 -0.97 -15.75 15.06
CA CYS A 195 -0.09 -14.59 15.13
C CYS A 195 -0.25 -13.80 16.44
N GLN A 196 0.88 -13.39 17.03
CA GLN A 196 0.95 -12.52 18.21
C GLN A 196 0.62 -11.04 17.90
N SER A 197 0.25 -10.71 16.67
CA SER A 197 -0.10 -9.35 16.29
C SER A 197 -1.41 -8.90 16.95
N LYS A 198 -1.56 -7.58 17.13
CA LYS A 198 -2.81 -6.94 17.55
C LYS A 198 -3.85 -6.87 16.43
N LEU A 199 -3.74 -7.71 15.41
CA LEU A 199 -4.52 -7.60 14.19
C LEU A 199 -5.99 -7.85 14.49
N GLU A 200 -6.80 -6.80 14.29
CA GLU A 200 -8.24 -6.83 14.55
C GLU A 200 -9.06 -6.91 13.27
N ARG A 201 -8.51 -6.38 12.17
CA ARG A 201 -9.18 -6.24 10.88
C ARG A 201 -8.30 -6.70 9.72
N ILE A 202 -8.91 -7.49 8.82
CA ILE A 202 -8.35 -7.75 7.50
C ILE A 202 -9.36 -7.36 6.43
N SER A 203 -8.89 -6.65 5.42
CA SER A 203 -9.63 -6.26 4.24
C SER A 203 -8.99 -6.90 3.01
N PHE A 204 -9.78 -7.41 2.08
CA PHE A 204 -9.27 -8.05 0.88
C PHE A 204 -10.17 -7.82 -0.33
N ASP A 205 -9.55 -7.68 -1.49
CA ASP A 205 -10.25 -7.47 -2.74
C ASP A 205 -10.63 -8.81 -3.39
N LEU A 206 -11.86 -8.89 -3.90
CA LEU A 206 -12.43 -10.06 -4.56
C LEU A 206 -13.00 -9.70 -5.92
N ARG A 207 -12.71 -10.50 -6.94
CA ARG A 207 -13.35 -10.34 -8.25
C ARG A 207 -14.83 -10.71 -8.17
N PRO A 208 -15.71 -10.02 -8.92
CA PRO A 208 -17.11 -10.42 -9.07
C PRO A 208 -17.26 -11.90 -9.42
N GLY A 209 -18.12 -12.59 -8.67
CA GLY A 209 -18.35 -14.04 -8.80
C GLY A 209 -17.41 -14.93 -7.98
N THR A 210 -16.49 -14.37 -7.19
CA THR A 210 -15.66 -15.15 -6.26
C THR A 210 -16.55 -15.76 -5.17
N GLU A 211 -16.62 -17.08 -5.09
CA GLU A 211 -17.37 -17.75 -4.03
C GLU A 211 -16.64 -17.68 -2.67
N PRO A 212 -17.36 -17.73 -1.54
CA PRO A 212 -16.73 -17.74 -0.23
C PRO A 212 -15.80 -18.95 -0.05
N PRO A 213 -14.52 -18.74 0.31
CA PRO A 213 -13.57 -19.83 0.44
C PRO A 213 -13.87 -20.70 1.67
N LYS A 214 -13.62 -22.02 1.54
CA LYS A 214 -13.85 -23.01 2.61
C LYS A 214 -13.02 -22.74 3.87
N SER A 215 -11.90 -22.06 3.72
CA SER A 215 -11.02 -21.61 4.79
C SER A 215 -11.74 -20.69 5.77
N LEU A 216 -12.54 -19.72 5.30
CA LEU A 216 -13.33 -18.82 6.14
C LEU A 216 -14.41 -19.58 6.93
N LEU A 217 -15.00 -20.64 6.37
CA LEU A 217 -15.97 -21.46 7.08
C LEU A 217 -15.36 -22.14 8.32
N ARG A 218 -14.04 -22.42 8.33
CA ARG A 218 -13.37 -23.02 9.50
C ARG A 218 -13.35 -22.07 10.71
N LEU A 219 -13.46 -20.76 10.48
CA LEU A 219 -13.46 -19.75 11.54
C LEU A 219 -14.73 -19.81 12.42
N VAL A 220 -15.78 -20.49 11.96
CA VAL A 220 -17.02 -20.73 12.71
C VAL A 220 -16.75 -21.59 13.96
N GLU A 221 -15.69 -22.38 13.99
CA GLU A 221 -15.31 -23.16 15.16
C GLU A 221 -14.50 -22.30 16.16
N PRO A 222 -14.97 -22.07 17.40
CA PRO A 222 -14.23 -21.24 18.37
C PRO A 222 -12.84 -21.79 18.71
N SER A 223 -12.64 -23.11 18.67
CA SER A 223 -11.35 -23.76 18.89
C SER A 223 -10.34 -23.52 17.77
N ALA A 224 -10.79 -23.10 16.59
CA ALA A 224 -9.93 -22.67 15.49
C ALA A 224 -9.45 -21.22 15.67
N ARG A 225 -9.97 -20.48 16.67
CA ARG A 225 -9.65 -19.07 16.91
C ARG A 225 -8.51 -18.93 17.92
N ARG A 226 -7.42 -18.31 17.47
CA ARG A 226 -6.27 -18.00 18.33
C ARG A 226 -5.77 -16.57 18.17
N SER A 227 -6.47 -15.74 17.37
CA SER A 227 -6.13 -14.34 17.09
C SER A 227 -7.20 -13.38 17.60
N ASN A 228 -6.83 -12.10 17.71
CA ASN A 228 -7.73 -10.98 17.98
C ASN A 228 -8.55 -10.54 16.74
N LEU A 229 -8.41 -11.26 15.63
CA LEU A 229 -9.03 -10.92 14.35
C LEU A 229 -10.53 -11.19 14.41
N THR A 230 -11.31 -10.12 14.50
CA THR A 230 -12.77 -10.18 14.64
C THR A 230 -13.50 -9.56 13.47
N LYS A 231 -12.80 -8.87 12.56
CA LYS A 231 -13.41 -8.13 11.45
C LYS A 231 -12.76 -8.52 10.13
N TYR A 232 -13.59 -8.96 9.20
CA TYR A 232 -13.21 -9.21 7.81
C TYR A 232 -14.02 -8.29 6.91
N HIS A 233 -13.36 -7.68 5.93
CA HIS A 233 -14.00 -6.82 4.95
C HIS A 233 -13.63 -7.28 3.54
N ALA A 234 -14.62 -7.84 2.83
CA ALA A 234 -14.50 -8.15 1.42
C ALA A 234 -14.81 -6.89 0.61
N ARG A 235 -13.96 -6.55 -0.33
CA ARG A 235 -14.17 -5.44 -1.25
C ARG A 235 -14.26 -5.97 -2.67
N THR A 236 -15.09 -5.36 -3.49
CA THR A 236 -15.13 -5.68 -4.91
C THR A 236 -13.83 -5.19 -5.53
N PHE A 237 -13.04 -6.12 -6.05
CA PHE A 237 -11.94 -5.80 -6.94
C PHE A 237 -12.55 -5.27 -8.22
N PHE A 238 -12.44 -3.97 -8.43
CA PHE A 238 -12.63 -3.42 -9.74
C PHE A 238 -11.34 -3.76 -10.51
N ASP A 239 -11.45 -4.60 -11.55
CA ASP A 239 -10.50 -4.58 -12.65
C ASP A 239 -10.61 -3.16 -13.21
N ASP A 240 -9.90 -2.21 -12.60
CA ASP A 240 -9.93 -0.84 -13.03
C ASP A 240 -8.78 -0.69 -14.01
N PRO A 241 -9.03 -0.82 -15.34
CA PRO A 241 -8.07 -0.35 -16.33
C PRO A 241 -7.84 1.16 -16.17
N SER A 242 -8.63 1.85 -15.32
CA SER A 242 -8.45 3.26 -15.05
C SER A 242 -7.50 3.60 -13.92
N TRP A 243 -6.87 2.66 -13.20
CA TRP A 243 -5.82 3.06 -12.23
C TRP A 243 -4.53 3.51 -12.93
N GLU A 244 -4.13 2.83 -14.02
CA GLU A 244 -3.12 3.34 -14.98
C GLU A 244 -3.59 4.62 -15.70
N GLN A 245 -4.89 4.89 -15.72
CA GLN A 245 -5.47 6.06 -16.38
C GLN A 245 -5.77 7.21 -15.40
N SER A 246 -5.82 6.99 -14.10
CA SER A 246 -6.26 8.05 -13.16
C SER A 246 -5.19 9.12 -12.97
N VAL A 247 -3.92 8.80 -13.26
CA VAL A 247 -2.83 9.77 -13.24
C VAL A 247 -2.44 10.20 -14.66
N LEU A 248 -2.32 9.26 -15.63
CA LEU A 248 -1.93 9.59 -17.02
C LEU A 248 -3.10 10.14 -17.87
N LYS A 249 -4.34 9.71 -17.64
CA LYS A 249 -5.50 10.05 -18.48
C LYS A 249 -6.20 11.33 -18.04
N MET A 250 -5.91 11.87 -16.85
CA MET A 250 -6.29 13.25 -16.51
C MET A 250 -5.63 14.29 -17.43
N VAL A 251 -4.53 13.93 -18.11
CA VAL A 251 -3.85 14.80 -19.07
C VAL A 251 -4.21 14.47 -20.52
N GLU A 252 -4.57 13.22 -20.87
CA GLU A 252 -4.70 12.80 -22.28
C GLU A 252 -6.11 12.49 -22.81
N MET A 253 -7.15 12.18 -22.01
CA MET A 253 -8.48 11.89 -22.57
C MET A 253 -9.53 12.94 -22.28
N ARG A 254 -9.46 14.01 -23.08
CA ARG A 254 -10.61 14.89 -23.33
C ARG A 254 -11.63 14.33 -24.33
N ASP A 255 -11.42 13.18 -24.98
CA ASP A 255 -12.23 12.86 -26.19
C ASP A 255 -12.54 11.37 -26.49
N GLN A 256 -12.54 10.42 -25.55
CA GLN A 256 -12.97 9.04 -25.89
C GLN A 256 -13.83 8.35 -24.82
N ASP A 257 -15.12 8.22 -25.13
CA ASP A 257 -16.08 7.35 -24.46
C ASP A 257 -15.75 5.88 -24.75
N GLN A 258 -15.12 5.18 -23.81
CA GLN A 258 -15.06 3.72 -23.80
C GLN A 258 -15.90 3.19 -22.64
N GLU A 259 -16.95 2.41 -22.95
CA GLU A 259 -17.73 1.66 -21.98
C GLU A 259 -16.89 0.48 -21.45
N ILE A 260 -16.52 0.54 -20.16
CA ILE A 260 -15.88 -0.56 -19.44
C ILE A 260 -16.97 -1.59 -19.07
N PRO A 261 -16.83 -2.89 -19.41
CA PRO A 261 -17.83 -3.89 -19.04
C PRO A 261 -17.85 -4.10 -17.52
N ILE A 262 -18.90 -3.63 -16.85
CA ILE A 262 -19.13 -3.91 -15.42
C ILE A 262 -19.65 -5.35 -15.31
N LYS A 263 -18.76 -6.29 -14.96
CA LYS A 263 -19.20 -7.61 -14.47
C LYS A 263 -19.67 -7.42 -13.02
N ASP A 264 -20.98 -7.40 -12.81
CA ASP A 264 -21.57 -7.25 -11.48
C ASP A 264 -21.73 -8.60 -10.75
N TRP A 265 -21.92 -8.57 -9.43
CA TRP A 265 -22.13 -9.75 -8.61
C TRP A 265 -23.47 -10.43 -8.90
N SER A 266 -23.45 -11.76 -9.05
CA SER A 266 -24.71 -12.50 -9.16
C SER A 266 -25.41 -12.59 -7.80
N LYS A 267 -26.75 -12.51 -7.81
CA LYS A 267 -27.56 -12.64 -6.60
C LYS A 267 -27.25 -13.93 -5.81
N GLU A 268 -27.07 -15.04 -6.51
CA GLU A 268 -26.71 -16.33 -5.89
C GLU A 268 -25.36 -16.25 -5.15
N CYS A 269 -24.38 -15.54 -5.71
CA CYS A 269 -23.07 -15.36 -5.08
C CYS A 269 -23.18 -14.47 -3.84
N ILE A 270 -23.94 -13.37 -3.91
CA ILE A 270 -24.20 -12.47 -2.77
C ILE A 270 -24.88 -13.25 -1.63
N GLU A 271 -25.89 -14.07 -1.93
CA GLU A 271 -26.58 -14.90 -0.94
C GLU A 271 -25.62 -15.87 -0.23
N LYS A 272 -24.69 -16.50 -0.96
CA LYS A 272 -23.64 -17.36 -0.36
C LYS A 272 -22.74 -16.60 0.61
N TRP A 273 -22.34 -15.36 0.28
CA TRP A 273 -21.53 -14.50 1.14
C TRP A 273 -22.31 -14.01 2.37
N GLN A 274 -23.57 -13.61 2.21
CA GLN A 274 -24.43 -13.21 3.32
C GLN A 274 -24.68 -14.38 4.29
N ASP A 275 -24.87 -15.60 3.78
CA ASP A 275 -25.02 -16.80 4.61
C ASP A 275 -23.74 -17.16 5.38
N LEU A 276 -22.56 -16.98 4.79
CA LEU A 276 -21.30 -17.09 5.51
C LEU A 276 -21.20 -16.01 6.59
N SER A 277 -21.54 -14.75 6.28
CA SER A 277 -21.48 -13.64 7.22
C SER A 277 -22.32 -13.92 8.47
N LYS A 278 -23.56 -14.40 8.31
CA LYS A 278 -24.43 -14.80 9.44
C LYS A 278 -23.82 -15.91 10.31
N LYS A 279 -23.18 -16.92 9.69
CA LYS A 279 -22.52 -18.02 10.42
C LYS A 279 -21.31 -17.52 11.23
N LEU A 280 -20.55 -16.59 10.67
CA LEU A 280 -19.41 -15.96 11.34
C LEU A 280 -19.86 -15.01 12.46
N GLU A 281 -20.98 -14.31 12.28
CA GLU A 281 -21.52 -13.39 13.29
C GLU A 281 -21.97 -14.15 14.55
N ALA A 282 -22.61 -15.32 14.41
CA ALA A 282 -22.92 -16.22 15.53
C ALA A 282 -21.67 -16.65 16.33
N SER A 283 -20.50 -16.45 15.73
CA SER A 283 -19.18 -16.77 16.23
C SER A 283 -18.40 -15.52 16.70
N GLY A 284 -19.02 -14.33 16.72
CA GLY A 284 -18.35 -13.10 17.12
C GLY A 284 -17.39 -12.52 16.07
N ILE A 285 -17.44 -13.02 14.83
CA ILE A 285 -16.68 -12.49 13.70
C ILE A 285 -17.63 -11.70 12.80
N LYS A 286 -17.28 -10.45 12.52
CA LYS A 286 -18.03 -9.60 11.59
C LYS A 286 -17.40 -9.69 10.20
N LEU A 287 -18.13 -10.28 9.25
CA LEU A 287 -17.77 -10.24 7.83
C LEU A 287 -18.67 -9.22 7.13
N THR A 288 -18.06 -8.23 6.47
CA THR A 288 -18.75 -7.20 5.67
C THR A 288 -18.31 -7.24 4.22
N GLY A 289 -19.16 -6.80 3.30
CA GLY A 289 -18.85 -6.66 1.89
C GLY A 289 -19.48 -5.40 1.31
N ASP A 290 -18.84 -4.76 0.33
CA ASP A 290 -19.43 -3.62 -0.40
C ASP A 290 -20.55 -4.05 -1.37
N PHE A 291 -20.59 -5.33 -1.74
CA PHE A 291 -21.61 -5.97 -2.57
C PHE A 291 -22.76 -6.62 -1.77
N PHE A 292 -22.83 -6.37 -0.45
CA PHE A 292 -23.87 -6.90 0.44
C PHE A 292 -25.26 -6.36 0.14
#